data_AF-W1XAS6-F1
#
_entry.id   AF-W1XAS6-F1
#
_cell.length_a   1.000
_cell.length_b   1.000
_cell.length_c   1.000
_cell.angle_alpha   90.00
_cell.angle_beta   90.00
_cell.angle_gamma   90.00
#
_symmetry.space_group_name_H-M   'P 1'
#
loop_
_entity.id
_entity.type
_entity.pdbx_description
1 polymer ?
#
loop_
_entity_poly.entity_id
_entity_poly.type
_entity_poly.pdbx_seq_one_letter_code
_entity_poly.pdbx_strand_id
1 'polypeptide(L)'
;LFLLQHGAESALVDELSSRLGRALGMDSVESSISSNAIVLTTIKDGQCLTSTRKNHDRGINMHVVTEVQHIVILAEHHLLDYKG
;
A
#
# COMPACT_ATOMS: atom_id res chain seq x y z
N LEU A 1 24.26 -4.40 -5.44
CA LEU A 1 23.34 -3.27 -5.70
C LEU A 1 21.86 -3.66 -5.68
N PHE A 2 21.48 -4.93 -5.86
CA PHE A 2 20.06 -5.38 -5.84
C PHE A 2 19.29 -5.17 -4.51
N LEU A 3 19.97 -5.17 -3.35
CA LEU A 3 19.30 -4.98 -2.05
C LEU A 3 18.75 -3.56 -1.84
N LEU A 4 19.39 -2.53 -2.43
CA LEU A 4 18.94 -1.14 -2.29
C LEU A 4 17.70 -0.84 -3.13
N GLN A 5 17.53 -1.51 -4.28
CA GLN A 5 16.36 -1.32 -5.14
C GLN A 5 15.08 -1.82 -4.48
N HIS A 6 15.07 -3.05 -3.96
CA HIS A 6 13.89 -3.61 -3.30
C HIS A 6 13.48 -2.83 -2.04
N GLY A 7 14.44 -2.27 -1.30
CA GLY A 7 14.15 -1.45 -0.12
C GLY A 7 13.41 -0.16 -0.45
N ALA A 8 13.84 0.56 -1.49
CA ALA A 8 13.18 1.79 -1.93
C ALA A 8 11.79 1.52 -2.51
N GLU A 9 11.66 0.47 -3.33
CA GLU A 9 10.38 0.05 -3.90
C GLU A 9 9.37 -0.36 -2.82
N SER A 10 9.81 -1.17 -1.84
CA SER A 10 8.96 -1.61 -0.73
C SER A 10 8.56 -0.44 0.18
N ALA A 11 9.46 0.50 0.42
CA ALA A 11 9.16 1.71 1.19
C ALA A 11 8.10 2.58 0.49
N LEU A 12 8.16 2.71 -0.84
CA LEU A 12 7.12 3.42 -1.58
C LEU A 12 5.77 2.69 -1.51
N VAL A 13 5.75 1.37 -1.62
CA VAL A 13 4.51 0.58 -1.49
C VAL A 13 3.89 0.74 -0.09
N ASP A 14 4.72 0.74 0.97
CA ASP A 14 4.26 1.00 2.35
C ASP A 14 3.66 2.41 2.47
N GLU A 15 4.34 3.44 1.96
CA GLU A 15 3.87 4.82 1.98
C GLU A 15 2.53 4.98 1.25
N LEU A 16 2.44 4.47 0.02
CA LEU A 16 1.23 4.56 -0.81
C LEU A 16 0.05 3.83 -0.17
N SER A 17 0.29 2.66 0.44
CA SER A 17 -0.75 1.91 1.16
C SER A 17 -1.29 2.72 2.35
N SER A 18 -0.38 3.35 3.10
CA SER A 18 -0.72 4.22 4.23
C SER A 18 -1.53 5.44 3.81
N ARG A 19 -1.11 6.11 2.75
CA ARG A 19 -1.79 7.29 2.20
C ARG A 19 -3.16 6.97 1.64
N LEU A 20 -3.26 5.91 0.83
CA LEU A 20 -4.52 5.49 0.25
C LEU A 20 -5.55 5.13 1.33
N GLY A 21 -5.17 4.34 2.33
CA GLY A 21 -6.08 3.98 3.41
C GLY A 21 -6.62 5.20 4.16
N ARG A 22 -5.76 6.17 4.48
CA ARG A 22 -6.20 7.44 5.11
C ARG A 22 -7.15 8.23 4.21
N ALA A 23 -6.85 8.35 2.92
CA ALA A 23 -7.73 9.01 1.96
C ALA A 23 -9.11 8.33 1.85
N LEU A 24 -9.16 7.02 2.05
CA LEU A 24 -10.40 6.21 2.07
C LEU A 24 -11.05 6.13 3.47
N GLY A 25 -10.57 6.90 4.46
CA GLY A 25 -11.19 7.03 5.77
C GLY A 25 -10.72 6.04 6.85
N MET A 26 -9.66 5.26 6.61
CA MET A 26 -8.99 4.48 7.66
C MET A 26 -8.23 5.40 8.62
N ASP A 27 -8.13 4.99 9.89
CA ASP A 27 -7.37 5.77 10.88
C ASP A 27 -5.86 5.55 10.70
N SER A 28 -5.48 4.31 10.41
CA SER A 28 -4.14 3.96 9.96
C SER A 28 -4.12 2.71 9.08
N VAL A 29 -3.02 2.55 8.35
CA VAL A 29 -2.68 1.31 7.65
C VAL A 29 -1.23 0.99 7.94
N GLU A 30 -0.98 -0.26 8.29
CA GLU A 30 0.34 -0.82 8.57
C GLU A 30 0.63 -1.90 7.52
N SER A 31 1.87 -1.97 7.04
CA SER A 31 2.26 -3.02 6.11
C SER A 31 3.58 -3.69 6.49
N SER A 32 3.72 -4.95 6.09
CA SER A 32 4.97 -5.69 6.15
C SER A 32 5.16 -6.42 4.84
N ILE A 33 6.29 -6.14 4.17
CA ILE A 33 6.65 -6.72 2.89
C ILE A 33 7.88 -7.60 3.12
N SER A 34 7.75 -8.88 2.82
CA SER A 34 8.84 -9.85 2.85
C SER A 34 9.03 -10.48 1.46
N SER A 35 10.07 -11.30 1.31
CA SER A 35 10.34 -12.06 0.09
C SER A 35 9.33 -13.19 -0.22
N ASN A 36 8.33 -13.41 0.63
CA ASN A 36 7.34 -14.46 0.40
C ASN A 36 5.90 -14.08 0.78
N ALA A 37 5.70 -12.89 1.34
CA ALA A 37 4.40 -12.43 1.76
C ALA A 37 4.32 -10.90 1.78
N ILE A 38 3.11 -10.40 1.55
CA ILE A 38 2.71 -9.05 1.93
C ILE A 38 1.62 -9.20 2.99
N VAL A 39 1.80 -8.48 4.09
CA VAL A 39 0.82 -8.35 5.16
C VAL A 39 0.36 -6.90 5.16
N LEU A 40 -0.95 -6.67 5.08
CA LEU A 40 -1.56 -5.36 5.15
C LEU A 40 -2.59 -5.36 6.28
N THR A 41 -2.49 -4.41 7.19
CA THR A 41 -3.44 -4.20 8.28
C THR A 41 -4.07 -2.83 8.13
N THR A 42 -5.39 -2.78 8.11
CA THR A 42 -6.15 -1.53 8.22
C THR A 42 -6.71 -1.40 9.62
N ILE A 43 -6.68 -0.18 10.18
CA ILE A 43 -7.25 0.12 11.48
C ILE A 43 -8.34 1.17 11.29
N LYS A 44 -9.53 0.87 11.83
CA LYS A 44 -10.66 1.78 11.85
C LYS A 44 -11.47 1.62 13.13
N ASP A 45 -11.66 2.71 13.87
CA ASP A 45 -12.45 2.76 15.10
C ASP A 45 -12.02 1.69 16.13
N GLY A 46 -10.70 1.48 16.24
CA GLY A 46 -10.09 0.46 17.10
C GLY A 46 -10.26 -0.99 16.60
N GLN A 47 -10.90 -1.21 15.45
CA GLN A 47 -10.99 -2.51 14.79
C GLN A 47 -9.86 -2.68 13.78
N CYS A 48 -9.40 -3.92 13.64
CA CYS A 48 -8.29 -4.28 12.77
C CYS A 48 -8.74 -5.34 11.76
N LEU A 49 -8.43 -5.10 10.49
CA LEU A 49 -8.55 -6.10 9.43
C LEU A 49 -7.17 -6.31 8.79
N THR A 50 -6.63 -7.52 8.98
CA THR A 50 -5.35 -7.94 8.40
C THR A 50 -5.56 -8.90 7.24
N SER A 51 -4.90 -8.63 6.13
CA SER A 51 -4.83 -9.52 4.96
C SER A 51 -3.39 -9.90 4.69
N THR A 52 -3.13 -11.20 4.59
CA THR A 52 -1.83 -11.73 4.17
C THR A 52 -1.96 -12.37 2.79
N ARG A 53 -1.08 -11.99 1.87
CA ARG A 53 -0.96 -12.58 0.53
C ARG A 53 0.42 -13.18 0.38
N LYS A 54 0.48 -14.49 0.19
CA LYS A 54 1.73 -15.17 -0.20
C LYS A 54 2.09 -14.76 -1.63
N ASN A 55 3.34 -14.38 -1.84
CA ASN A 55 3.87 -14.02 -3.14
C ASN A 55 5.14 -14.83 -3.41
N HIS A 56 5.57 -14.83 -4.68
CA HIS A 56 6.92 -15.26 -5.03
C HIS A 56 7.68 -13.99 -5.35
N ASP A 57 8.74 -13.70 -4.60
CA ASP A 57 9.56 -12.52 -4.86
C ASP A 57 10.16 -12.60 -6.27
N ARG A 58 9.80 -11.60 -7.08
CA ARG A 58 10.27 -11.37 -8.45
C ARG A 58 10.66 -9.89 -8.63
N GLY A 59 10.80 -9.15 -7.53
CA GLY A 59 10.84 -7.69 -7.54
C GLY A 59 9.45 -7.04 -7.64
N ILE A 60 9.40 -5.73 -7.39
CA ILE A 60 8.17 -4.94 -7.46
C ILE A 60 8.07 -4.29 -8.85
N ASN A 61 6.92 -4.45 -9.51
CA ASN A 61 6.68 -3.78 -10.79
C ASN A 61 6.39 -2.29 -10.56
N MET A 62 7.42 -1.47 -10.67
CA MET A 62 7.32 -0.02 -10.44
C MET A 62 6.38 0.71 -11.40
N HIS A 63 6.13 0.18 -12.60
CA HIS A 63 5.13 0.77 -13.49
C HIS A 63 3.73 0.67 -12.87
N VAL A 64 3.38 -0.47 -12.28
CA VAL A 64 2.11 -0.64 -11.55
C VAL A 64 2.08 0.26 -10.31
N VAL A 65 3.19 0.40 -9.59
CA VAL A 65 3.27 1.27 -8.41
C VAL A 65 3.02 2.74 -8.79
N THR A 66 3.54 3.21 -9.92
CA THR A 66 3.27 4.57 -10.43
C THR A 66 1.79 4.76 -10.77
N GLU A 67 1.13 3.78 -11.38
CA GLU A 67 -0.32 3.86 -11.63
C GLU A 67 -1.12 3.90 -10.32
N VAL A 68 -0.73 3.11 -9.32
CA VAL A 68 -1.33 3.17 -7.98
C VAL A 68 -1.10 4.54 -7.33
N GLN A 69 0.09 5.15 -7.50
CA GLN A 69 0.36 6.49 -7.00
C GLN A 69 -0.61 7.54 -7.59
N HIS A 70 -0.97 7.45 -8.87
CA HIS A 70 -2.01 8.32 -9.45
C HIS A 70 -3.36 8.13 -8.75
N ILE A 71 -3.75 6.89 -8.45
CA ILE A 71 -4.98 6.59 -7.70
C ILE A 71 -4.93 7.22 -6.30
N VAL A 72 -3.80 7.09 -5.59
CA VAL A 72 -3.63 7.69 -4.26
C VAL A 72 -3.83 9.20 -4.31
N ILE A 73 -3.22 9.88 -5.28
CA ILE A 73 -3.36 11.32 -5.47
C ILE A 73 -4.82 11.68 -5.74
N LEU A 74 -5.50 10.97 -6.64
CA LEU A 74 -6.92 11.20 -6.92
C LEU A 74 -7.80 10.98 -5.68
N ALA A 75 -7.49 9.98 -4.85
CA ALA A 75 -8.18 9.71 -3.60
C ALA A 75 -8.02 10.86 -2.61
N GLU A 76 -6.79 11.32 -2.40
CA GLU A 76 -6.45 12.44 -1.49
C GLU A 76 -7.14 13.75 -1.91
N HIS A 77 -7.29 13.95 -3.23
CA HIS A 77 -7.99 15.11 -3.79
C HIS A 77 -9.51 14.94 -3.90
N HIS A 78 -10.09 13.84 -3.41
CA HIS A 78 -11.53 13.55 -3.48
C HIS A 78 -12.08 13.55 -4.93
N LEU A 79 -11.23 13.18 -5.90
CA LEU A 79 -11.57 13.08 -7.31
C LEU A 79 -11.93 11.64 -7.71
N LEU A 80 -11.78 10.68 -6.80
CA LEU A 80 -12.37 9.36 -6.92
C LEU A 80 -13.81 9.41 -6.42
N ASP A 81 -14.74 8.92 -7.25
CA ASP A 81 -16.13 8.68 -6.85
C ASP A 81 -16.18 7.56 -5.80
N TYR A 82 -15.94 7.92 -4.53
CA TYR A 82 -16.16 7.02 -3.40
C TYR A 82 -17.63 7.08 -2.99
N LYS A 83 -18.42 6.12 -3.46
CA LYS A 83 -19.74 5.84 -2.89
C LYS A 83 -19.53 5.01 -1.62
N GLY A 84 -19.20 5.69 -0.52
CA GLY A 84 -19.23 5.12 0.84
C GLY A 84 -20.65 4.92 1.31
#